data_AF-A0A952DJY6-F1
#
_entry.id   AF-A0A952DJY6-F1
#
_cell.length_a   1.000
_cell.length_b   1.000
_cell.length_c   1.000
_cell.angle_alpha   90.00
_cell.angle_beta   90.00
_cell.angle_gamma   90.00
#
_symmetry.space_group_name_H-M   'P 1'
#
loop_
_entity.id
_entity.type
_entity.pdbx_description
1 polymer ?
#
loop_
_entity_poly.entity_id
_entity_poly.type
_entity_poly.pdbx_seq_one_letter_code
_entity_poly.pdbx_strand_id
1 'polypeptide(L)'
;MSRLPFWVPVLPLLLGLVAYWLYWQGEAKAFGAVVAARIGVPVETAGFPYRIEARAANVAVRRQTRELSVSAHAAGMVVNRQPWRTGHVVIQAEAPRLQIALTRLTGMRLDVEAPAMLASLRRPGDTLERLSMHFETAKVRLPLAGGPFDATDFELHLRETPGGEPQGRSPTLPVQAEARIAGTLDRAGASLGIDIPLFVTARARIGSLDGWRDGGTIEVKGAQLLAEGKPLADVDATLAPLPDGRVAVSGTIRSECPFTVKALLEGAAPATEYRARRPRTMTLTGDSAAGFAVGDPEGASGGPVRSQEPPCPVLRR
;
A
#
# COMPACT_ATOMS: atom_id res chain seq x y z
N MET A 1 12.22 -21.66 63.52
CA MET A 1 11.75 -20.91 62.32
C MET A 1 10.27 -21.19 62.16
N SER A 2 9.38 -20.23 62.45
CA SER A 2 7.95 -20.38 62.23
C SER A 2 7.69 -20.42 60.72
N ARG A 3 7.03 -21.49 60.23
CA ARG A 3 6.63 -21.57 58.83
C ARG A 3 5.49 -20.59 58.62
N LEU A 4 5.70 -19.57 57.77
CA LEU A 4 4.63 -18.67 57.36
C LEU A 4 3.48 -19.50 56.76
N PRO A 5 2.23 -19.25 57.17
CA PRO A 5 1.09 -19.94 56.59
C PRO A 5 1.07 -19.69 55.08
N PHE A 6 0.84 -20.76 54.30
CA PHE A 6 0.84 -20.75 52.83
C PHE A 6 0.01 -19.62 52.20
N TRP A 7 -1.02 -19.14 52.90
CA TRP A 7 -1.89 -18.05 52.47
C TRP A 7 -1.22 -16.67 52.42
N VAL A 8 -0.18 -16.43 53.23
CA VAL A 8 0.52 -15.13 53.29
C VAL A 8 1.17 -14.74 51.96
N PRO A 9 1.91 -15.62 51.25
CA PRO A 9 2.40 -15.32 49.91
C PRO A 9 1.34 -15.45 48.80
N VAL A 10 0.27 -16.22 49.02
CA VAL A 10 -0.77 -16.47 47.99
C VAL A 10 -1.76 -15.31 47.88
N LEU A 11 -2.09 -14.64 48.99
CA LEU A 11 -3.06 -13.54 48.99
C LEU A 11 -2.64 -12.36 48.08
N PRO A 12 -1.41 -11.84 48.11
CA PRO A 12 -0.98 -10.79 47.19
C PRO A 12 -1.06 -11.21 45.73
N LEU A 13 -0.75 -12.48 45.43
CA LEU A 13 -0.86 -13.02 44.08
C LEU A 13 -2.32 -13.05 43.61
N LEU A 14 -3.24 -13.54 44.43
CA LEU A 14 -4.67 -13.55 44.12
C LEU A 14 -5.22 -12.13 43.92
N LEU A 15 -4.85 -11.19 44.79
CA LEU A 15 -5.24 -9.78 44.64
C LEU A 15 -4.68 -9.19 43.35
N GLY A 16 -3.43 -9.49 43.00
CA GLY A 16 -2.82 -9.07 41.74
C GLY A 16 -3.55 -9.63 40.52
N LEU A 17 -3.96 -10.91 40.55
CA LEU A 17 -4.73 -11.54 39.47
C LEU A 17 -6.12 -10.92 39.32
N VAL A 18 -6.82 -10.65 40.43
CA VAL A 18 -8.14 -9.98 40.41
C VAL A 18 -8.01 -8.55 39.90
N ALA A 19 -7.04 -7.79 40.39
CA ALA A 19 -6.79 -6.42 39.93
C ALA A 19 -6.46 -6.38 38.43
N TYR A 20 -5.63 -7.31 37.96
CA TYR A 20 -5.30 -7.42 36.54
C TYR A 20 -6.51 -7.82 35.69
N TRP A 21 -7.33 -8.77 36.16
CA TRP A 21 -8.54 -9.17 35.47
C TRP A 21 -9.52 -7.98 35.32
N LEU A 22 -9.71 -7.19 36.36
CA LEU A 22 -10.54 -5.97 36.31
C LEU A 22 -9.98 -4.94 35.31
N TYR A 23 -8.66 -4.71 35.34
CA TYR A 23 -7.99 -3.85 34.36
C TYR A 23 -8.21 -4.35 32.93
N TRP A 24 -7.99 -5.64 32.68
CA TRP A 24 -8.16 -6.25 31.36
C TRP A 24 -9.60 -6.13 30.85
N GLN A 25 -10.60 -6.36 31.72
CA GLN A 25 -12.01 -6.19 31.37
C GLN A 25 -12.35 -4.73 30.99
N GLY A 26 -11.81 -3.77 31.75
CA GLY A 26 -11.94 -2.34 31.43
C GLY A 26 -11.35 -2.01 30.05
N GLU A 27 -10.14 -2.48 29.77
CA GLU A 27 -9.47 -2.30 28.48
C GLU A 27 -10.23 -2.99 27.33
N ALA A 28 -10.73 -4.20 27.54
CA ALA A 28 -11.49 -4.95 26.55
C ALA A 28 -12.78 -4.22 26.18
N LYS A 29 -13.53 -3.76 27.17
CA LYS A 29 -14.77 -2.99 26.96
C LYS A 29 -14.50 -1.66 26.23
N ALA A 30 -13.48 -0.92 26.65
CA ALA A 30 -13.09 0.33 26.00
C ALA A 30 -12.66 0.08 24.53
N PHE A 31 -11.89 -0.98 24.28
CA PHE A 31 -11.51 -1.36 22.94
C PHE A 31 -12.70 -1.72 22.07
N GLY A 32 -13.61 -2.57 22.57
CA GLY A 32 -14.82 -2.97 21.85
C GLY A 32 -15.66 -1.75 21.47
N ALA A 33 -15.85 -0.81 22.39
CA ALA A 33 -16.56 0.45 22.12
C ALA A 33 -15.89 1.27 21.01
N VAL A 34 -14.56 1.40 21.02
CA VAL A 34 -13.81 2.11 19.99
C VAL A 34 -13.96 1.44 18.63
N VAL A 35 -13.82 0.11 18.55
CA VAL A 35 -13.93 -0.63 17.29
C VAL A 35 -15.35 -0.51 16.75
N ALA A 36 -16.37 -0.79 17.58
CA ALA A 36 -17.78 -0.68 17.19
C ALA A 36 -18.14 0.72 16.66
N ALA A 37 -17.68 1.78 17.32
CA ALA A 37 -17.90 3.16 16.85
C ALA A 37 -17.25 3.44 15.48
N ARG A 38 -16.12 2.79 15.17
CA ARG A 38 -15.41 2.98 13.91
C ARG A 38 -16.07 2.23 12.76
N ILE A 39 -16.49 0.99 13.00
CA ILE A 39 -17.06 0.13 11.94
C ILE A 39 -18.59 0.25 11.82
N GLY A 40 -19.27 0.80 12.83
CA GLY A 40 -20.71 1.01 12.82
C GLY A 40 -21.57 -0.21 13.12
N VAL A 41 -20.97 -1.31 13.58
CA VAL A 41 -21.68 -2.54 13.98
C VAL A 41 -21.21 -3.01 15.37
N PRO A 42 -22.05 -3.75 16.12
CA PRO A 42 -21.64 -4.34 17.39
C PRO A 42 -20.43 -5.26 17.23
N VAL A 43 -19.61 -5.36 18.28
CA VAL A 43 -18.45 -6.25 18.33
C VAL A 43 -18.51 -7.14 19.55
N GLU A 44 -18.06 -8.38 19.39
CA GLU A 44 -17.79 -9.28 20.50
C GLU A 44 -16.34 -9.11 20.94
N THR A 45 -16.13 -8.84 22.23
CA THR A 45 -14.79 -8.73 22.81
C THR A 45 -14.38 -10.02 23.50
N ALA A 46 -13.24 -10.58 23.14
CA ALA A 46 -12.67 -11.79 23.72
C ALA A 46 -11.14 -11.67 23.87
N GLY A 47 -10.47 -12.73 24.32
CA GLY A 47 -9.01 -12.82 24.26
C GLY A 47 -8.36 -13.46 25.49
N PHE A 48 -7.08 -13.16 25.66
CA PHE A 48 -6.20 -13.69 26.70
C PHE A 48 -5.59 -12.55 27.52
N PRO A 49 -4.99 -12.80 28.70
CA PRO A 49 -4.37 -11.76 29.51
C PRO A 49 -3.49 -10.77 28.73
N TYR A 50 -2.78 -11.19 27.69
CA TYR A 50 -1.89 -10.35 26.87
C TYR A 50 -2.46 -9.92 25.51
N ARG A 51 -3.71 -10.27 25.18
CA ARG A 51 -4.36 -10.00 23.89
C ARG A 51 -5.85 -9.74 24.05
N ILE A 52 -6.33 -8.63 23.51
CA ILE A 52 -7.75 -8.32 23.39
C ILE A 52 -8.13 -8.44 21.92
N GLU A 53 -9.25 -9.11 21.66
CA GLU A 53 -9.83 -9.31 20.34
C GLU A 53 -11.20 -8.62 20.30
N ALA A 54 -11.49 -7.92 19.21
CA ALA A 54 -12.82 -7.45 18.88
C ALA A 54 -13.24 -8.09 17.55
N ARG A 55 -14.33 -8.86 17.56
CA ARG A 55 -14.84 -9.63 16.42
C ARG A 55 -16.12 -9.02 15.91
N ALA A 56 -16.26 -8.91 14.60
CA ALA A 56 -17.46 -8.44 13.92
C ALA A 56 -17.74 -9.28 12.68
N ALA A 57 -19.02 -9.46 12.36
CA ALA A 57 -19.47 -10.07 11.11
C ALA A 57 -20.14 -9.01 10.23
N ASN A 58 -20.13 -9.22 8.91
CA ASN A 58 -20.77 -8.38 7.91
C ASN A 58 -20.42 -6.89 8.07
N VAL A 59 -19.12 -6.61 8.15
CA VAL A 59 -18.62 -5.25 8.31
C VAL A 59 -18.79 -4.49 7.01
N ALA A 60 -19.42 -3.32 7.06
CA ALA A 60 -19.53 -2.41 5.94
C ALA A 60 -19.24 -0.98 6.41
N VAL A 61 -18.07 -0.47 6.04
CA VAL A 61 -17.65 0.90 6.35
C VAL A 61 -17.68 1.71 5.07
N ARG A 62 -18.38 2.84 5.09
CA ARG A 62 -18.32 3.85 4.04
C ARG A 62 -17.95 5.19 4.65
N ARG A 63 -16.98 5.86 4.04
CA ARG A 63 -16.54 7.21 4.37
C ARG A 63 -16.41 7.97 3.06
N GLN A 64 -17.07 9.10 2.97
CA GLN A 64 -17.03 9.95 1.79
C GLN A 64 -16.82 11.38 2.26
N THR A 65 -15.70 11.97 1.87
CA THR A 65 -15.42 13.39 1.99
C THR A 65 -15.45 14.01 0.59
N ARG A 66 -15.20 15.32 0.51
CA ARG A 66 -15.07 16.02 -0.77
C ARG A 66 -13.85 15.53 -1.57
N GLU A 67 -12.85 15.00 -0.88
CA GLU A 67 -11.53 14.61 -1.40
C GLU A 67 -11.33 13.09 -1.52
N LEU A 68 -11.98 12.31 -0.66
CA LEU A 68 -11.70 10.90 -0.48
C LEU A 68 -12.99 10.10 -0.38
N SER A 69 -13.09 9.03 -1.14
CA SER A 69 -14.11 7.99 -0.96
C SER A 69 -13.41 6.70 -0.54
N VAL A 70 -13.78 6.18 0.63
CA VAL A 70 -13.36 4.86 1.11
C VAL A 70 -14.61 4.03 1.36
N SER A 71 -14.66 2.84 0.78
CA SER A 71 -15.58 1.79 1.20
C SER A 71 -14.80 0.52 1.50
N ALA A 72 -15.09 -0.09 2.63
CA ALA A 72 -14.54 -1.39 3.02
C ALA A 72 -15.68 -2.30 3.43
N HIS A 73 -15.69 -3.52 2.90
CA HIS A 73 -16.60 -4.59 3.30
C HIS A 73 -15.80 -5.82 3.70
N ALA A 74 -16.26 -6.59 4.68
CA ALA A 74 -15.72 -7.90 5.03
C ALA A 74 -16.81 -8.80 5.61
N ALA A 75 -16.79 -10.09 5.27
CA ALA A 75 -17.71 -11.08 5.83
C ALA A 75 -17.47 -11.29 7.34
N GLY A 76 -16.20 -11.29 7.73
CA GLY A 76 -15.74 -11.36 9.11
C GLY A 76 -14.54 -10.46 9.34
N MET A 77 -14.41 -9.91 10.53
CA MET A 77 -13.26 -9.09 10.92
C MET A 77 -12.87 -9.37 12.37
N VAL A 78 -11.57 -9.55 12.62
CA VAL A 78 -10.99 -9.64 13.95
C VAL A 78 -9.93 -8.56 14.12
N VAL A 79 -10.11 -7.68 15.10
CA VAL A 79 -9.14 -6.65 15.47
C VAL A 79 -8.48 -7.05 16.78
N ASN A 80 -7.16 -7.15 16.78
CA ASN A 80 -6.35 -7.55 17.91
C ASN A 80 -5.53 -6.36 18.43
N ARG A 81 -5.43 -6.23 19.76
CA ARG A 81 -4.48 -5.32 20.42
C ARG A 81 -3.92 -5.92 21.71
N GLN A 82 -2.81 -5.38 22.20
CA GLN A 82 -2.36 -5.65 23.58
C GLN A 82 -3.06 -4.70 24.56
N PRO A 83 -3.37 -5.12 25.80
CA PRO A 83 -4.02 -4.26 26.79
C PRO A 83 -3.24 -2.99 27.14
N TRP A 84 -1.91 -2.99 27.03
CA TRP A 84 -1.04 -1.85 27.37
C TRP A 84 -0.47 -1.12 26.13
N ARG A 85 -0.74 -1.60 24.90
CA ARG A 85 -0.32 -0.92 23.66
C ARG A 85 -1.55 -0.52 22.85
N THR A 86 -2.11 0.65 23.16
CA THR A 86 -3.36 1.14 22.56
C THR A 86 -3.18 1.72 21.15
N GLY A 87 -1.96 2.14 20.79
CA GLY A 87 -1.64 2.74 19.49
C GLY A 87 -1.34 1.74 18.36
N HIS A 88 -1.38 0.42 18.61
CA HIS A 88 -1.07 -0.61 17.62
C HIS A 88 -2.16 -1.69 17.61
N VAL A 89 -2.74 -1.91 16.43
CA VAL A 89 -3.72 -2.97 16.19
C VAL A 89 -3.31 -3.84 15.00
N VAL A 90 -3.75 -5.09 15.03
CA VAL A 90 -3.65 -6.06 13.93
C VAL A 90 -5.05 -6.47 13.53
N ILE A 91 -5.38 -6.35 12.25
CA ILE A 91 -6.71 -6.62 11.70
C ILE A 91 -6.59 -7.84 10.78
N GLN A 92 -7.48 -8.79 10.96
CA GLN A 92 -7.72 -9.89 10.03
C GLN A 92 -9.12 -9.70 9.45
N ALA A 93 -9.26 -9.83 8.14
CA ALA A 93 -10.56 -9.74 7.47
C ALA A 93 -10.76 -10.92 6.52
N GLU A 94 -11.98 -11.44 6.51
CA GLU A 94 -12.45 -12.50 5.62
C GLU A 94 -13.27 -11.89 4.48
N ALA A 95 -13.02 -12.36 3.26
CA ALA A 95 -13.62 -11.86 2.03
C ALA A 95 -13.63 -10.32 1.92
N PRO A 96 -12.51 -9.61 2.18
CA PRO A 96 -12.48 -8.17 2.14
C PRO A 96 -12.69 -7.62 0.73
N ARG A 97 -13.47 -6.54 0.65
CA ARG A 97 -13.60 -5.68 -0.52
C ARG A 97 -13.30 -4.25 -0.14
N LEU A 98 -12.18 -3.72 -0.61
CA LEU A 98 -11.72 -2.37 -0.36
C LEU A 98 -11.83 -1.55 -1.63
N GLN A 99 -12.38 -0.35 -1.54
CA GLN A 99 -12.37 0.64 -2.62
C GLN A 99 -11.92 1.97 -2.03
N ILE A 100 -10.86 2.54 -2.58
CA ILE A 100 -10.30 3.83 -2.20
C ILE A 100 -10.23 4.66 -3.47
N ALA A 101 -10.80 5.86 -3.46
CA ALA A 101 -10.74 6.78 -4.59
C ALA A 101 -10.48 8.20 -4.11
N LEU A 102 -9.55 8.89 -4.77
CA LEU A 102 -9.38 10.34 -4.65
C LEU A 102 -10.40 10.99 -5.58
N THR A 103 -11.50 11.49 -5.03
CA THR A 103 -12.72 11.88 -5.78
C THR A 103 -12.50 13.01 -6.77
N ARG A 104 -11.42 13.79 -6.59
CA ARG A 104 -11.06 14.93 -7.44
C ARG A 104 -9.94 14.64 -8.43
N LEU A 105 -9.38 13.43 -8.40
CA LEU A 105 -8.28 13.01 -9.27
C LEU A 105 -8.72 11.83 -10.13
N THR A 106 -8.90 12.07 -11.43
CA THR A 106 -9.35 11.05 -12.37
C THR A 106 -8.33 9.91 -12.43
N GLY A 107 -8.82 8.66 -12.38
CA GLY A 107 -7.99 7.46 -12.44
C GLY A 107 -7.25 7.10 -11.14
N MET A 108 -7.34 7.92 -10.08
CA MET A 108 -6.76 7.64 -8.76
C MET A 108 -7.70 6.80 -7.90
N ARG A 109 -7.88 5.55 -8.32
CA ARG A 109 -8.74 4.56 -7.66
C ARG A 109 -8.00 3.25 -7.45
N LEU A 110 -8.09 2.72 -6.23
CA LEU A 110 -7.61 1.41 -5.83
C LEU A 110 -8.83 0.56 -5.43
N ASP A 111 -9.02 -0.56 -6.12
CA ASP A 111 -9.97 -1.59 -5.69
C ASP A 111 -9.20 -2.87 -5.34
N VAL A 112 -9.56 -3.53 -4.25
CA VAL A 112 -9.01 -4.82 -3.84
C VAL A 112 -10.16 -5.73 -3.40
N GLU A 113 -10.22 -6.93 -3.97
CA GLU A 113 -11.07 -8.03 -3.52
C GLU A 113 -10.21 -9.24 -3.24
N ALA A 114 -10.30 -9.83 -2.06
CA ALA A 114 -9.45 -10.96 -1.68
C ALA A 114 -10.22 -11.98 -0.83
N PRO A 115 -9.76 -13.24 -0.74
CA PRO A 115 -10.30 -14.21 0.23
C PRO A 115 -10.00 -13.83 1.67
N ALA A 116 -8.82 -13.26 1.92
CA ALA A 116 -8.36 -12.85 3.25
C ALA A 116 -7.44 -11.63 3.18
N MET A 117 -7.35 -10.88 4.28
CA MET A 117 -6.39 -9.79 4.47
C MET A 117 -5.83 -9.83 5.88
N LEU A 118 -4.52 -9.58 5.99
CA LEU A 118 -3.87 -9.21 7.23
C LEU A 118 -3.43 -7.74 7.15
N ALA A 119 -3.79 -6.95 8.15
CA ALA A 119 -3.35 -5.56 8.24
C ALA A 119 -2.77 -5.23 9.62
N SER A 120 -1.79 -4.33 9.65
CA SER A 120 -1.28 -3.74 10.88
C SER A 120 -1.40 -2.23 10.79
N LEU A 121 -2.00 -1.63 11.81
CA LEU A 121 -2.16 -0.18 11.95
C LEU A 121 -1.47 0.28 13.23
N ARG A 122 -0.57 1.26 13.10
CA ARG A 122 0.06 1.96 14.20
C ARG A 122 -0.19 3.46 14.05
N ARG A 123 -0.87 4.04 15.04
CA ARG A 123 -1.33 5.43 15.03
C ARG A 123 -1.28 6.04 16.44
N PRO A 124 -0.11 6.41 16.97
CA PRO A 124 -0.04 7.16 18.21
C PRO A 124 -0.62 8.56 17.99
N GLY A 125 -1.66 8.90 18.77
CA GLY A 125 -2.39 10.15 18.59
C GLY A 125 -3.10 10.22 17.23
N ASP A 126 -2.75 11.24 16.45
CA ASP A 126 -3.38 11.56 15.17
C ASP A 126 -2.48 11.33 13.95
N THR A 127 -1.25 10.85 14.14
CA THR A 127 -0.32 10.60 13.04
C THR A 127 -0.32 9.12 12.66
N LEU A 128 -0.44 8.84 11.36
CA LEU A 128 -0.32 7.48 10.83
C LEU A 128 1.15 7.08 10.73
N GLU A 129 1.72 6.51 11.79
CA GLU A 129 3.10 5.99 11.73
C GLU A 129 3.25 4.78 10.80
N ARG A 130 2.21 3.93 10.72
CA ARG A 130 2.23 2.77 9.83
C ARG A 130 0.84 2.23 9.56
N LEU A 131 0.55 1.98 8.29
CA LEU A 131 -0.44 1.05 7.79
C LEU A 131 0.30 0.06 6.90
N SER A 132 0.11 -1.23 7.16
CA SER A 132 0.56 -2.31 6.28
C SER A 132 -0.64 -3.22 6.04
N MET A 133 -0.92 -3.56 4.78
CA MET A 133 -1.95 -4.53 4.39
C MET A 133 -1.28 -5.56 3.49
N HIS A 134 -1.58 -6.83 3.72
CA HIS A 134 -1.07 -7.96 2.97
C HIS A 134 -2.22 -8.87 2.56
N PHE A 135 -2.19 -9.27 1.29
CA PHE A 135 -3.14 -10.16 0.65
C PHE A 135 -2.36 -11.25 -0.08
N GLU A 136 -2.47 -12.49 0.39
CA GLU A 136 -1.79 -13.63 -0.26
C GLU A 136 -2.25 -13.81 -1.71
N THR A 137 -3.56 -13.66 -1.94
CA THR A 137 -4.16 -13.58 -3.28
C THR A 137 -5.22 -12.48 -3.30
N ALA A 138 -5.32 -11.73 -4.42
CA ALA A 138 -6.30 -10.68 -4.58
C ALA A 138 -6.64 -10.42 -6.05
N LYS A 139 -7.81 -9.85 -6.30
CA LYS A 139 -8.13 -9.12 -7.52
C LYS A 139 -7.97 -7.64 -7.25
N VAL A 140 -7.05 -6.99 -7.95
CA VAL A 140 -6.69 -5.60 -7.71
C VAL A 140 -6.92 -4.75 -8.94
N ARG A 141 -7.45 -3.55 -8.76
CA ARG A 141 -7.40 -2.49 -9.77
C ARG A 141 -6.54 -1.38 -9.21
N LEU A 142 -5.37 -1.17 -9.81
CA LEU A 142 -4.43 -0.14 -9.35
C LEU A 142 -4.75 1.23 -9.97
N PRO A 143 -4.40 2.33 -9.28
CA PRO A 143 -4.51 3.67 -9.85
C PRO A 143 -3.78 3.74 -11.17
N LEU A 144 -4.41 4.37 -12.17
CA LEU A 144 -3.81 4.64 -13.48
C LEU A 144 -3.41 3.39 -14.29
N ALA A 145 -3.64 2.18 -13.78
CA ALA A 145 -3.41 0.93 -14.47
C ALA A 145 -4.70 0.45 -15.17
N GLY A 146 -4.62 0.10 -16.44
CA GLY A 146 -5.79 -0.28 -17.23
C GLY A 146 -6.32 -1.68 -16.89
N GLY A 147 -7.31 -1.80 -16.00
CA GLY A 147 -8.06 -3.04 -15.75
C GLY A 147 -7.72 -3.75 -14.44
N PRO A 148 -8.47 -4.82 -14.08
CA PRO A 148 -8.14 -5.63 -12.92
C PRO A 148 -6.98 -6.59 -13.22
N PHE A 149 -6.21 -6.90 -12.19
CA PHE A 149 -5.13 -7.88 -12.16
C PHE A 149 -5.47 -8.94 -11.11
N ASP A 150 -5.17 -10.19 -11.40
CA ASP A 150 -5.01 -11.19 -10.34
C ASP A 150 -3.64 -10.93 -9.69
N ALA A 151 -3.55 -10.93 -8.38
CA ALA A 151 -2.34 -10.58 -7.66
C ALA A 151 -2.01 -11.62 -6.61
N THR A 152 -0.71 -11.89 -6.44
CA THR A 152 -0.16 -12.77 -5.41
C THR A 152 0.84 -12.01 -4.54
N ASP A 153 0.85 -12.30 -3.25
CA ASP A 153 1.66 -11.60 -2.22
C ASP A 153 1.56 -10.07 -2.34
N PHE A 154 0.34 -9.57 -2.49
CA PHE A 154 0.07 -8.16 -2.70
C PHE A 154 0.16 -7.38 -1.39
N GLU A 155 1.03 -6.37 -1.36
CA GLU A 155 1.32 -5.54 -0.20
C GLU A 155 1.02 -4.07 -0.47
N LEU A 156 0.40 -3.42 0.51
CA LEU A 156 0.18 -1.99 0.55
C LEU A 156 0.67 -1.42 1.88
N HIS A 157 1.63 -0.51 1.80
CA HIS A 157 2.14 0.20 2.96
C HIS A 157 1.88 1.70 2.83
N LEU A 158 1.60 2.34 3.95
CA LEU A 158 1.44 3.79 4.04
C LEU A 158 1.95 4.28 5.39
N ARG A 159 2.67 5.39 5.40
CA ARG A 159 3.02 6.14 6.61
C ARG A 159 2.97 7.64 6.32
N GLU A 160 2.53 8.41 7.29
CA GLU A 160 2.71 9.85 7.32
C GLU A 160 4.11 10.17 7.85
N THR A 161 4.76 11.11 7.19
CA THR A 161 6.01 11.69 7.66
C THR A 161 5.64 13.02 8.32
N PRO A 162 5.67 13.14 9.65
CA PRO A 162 5.37 14.41 10.31
C PRO A 162 6.34 15.45 9.76
N GLY A 163 5.76 16.42 9.03
CA GLY A 163 6.51 17.30 8.15
C GLY A 163 7.66 17.99 8.88
N GLY A 164 8.88 17.80 8.37
CA GLY A 164 9.93 18.78 8.61
C GLY A 164 9.47 20.12 8.05
N GLU A 165 9.75 21.22 8.75
CA GLU A 165 9.53 22.55 8.17
C GLU A 165 10.26 22.65 6.83
N PRO A 166 9.70 23.37 5.84
CA PRO A 166 10.41 23.64 4.60
C PRO A 166 11.76 24.27 4.93
N GLN A 167 12.85 23.52 4.71
CA GLN A 167 14.20 24.04 4.92
C GLN A 167 14.50 25.05 3.81
N GLY A 168 14.22 26.32 4.09
CA GLY A 168 14.56 27.45 3.23
C GLY A 168 13.82 27.48 1.88
N ARG A 169 14.44 28.12 0.88
CA ARG A 169 13.92 28.26 -0.49
C ARG A 169 14.17 27.02 -1.36
N SER A 170 14.19 25.82 -0.77
CA SER A 170 14.40 24.58 -1.53
C SER A 170 13.25 24.38 -2.53
N PRO A 171 13.53 24.05 -3.81
CA PRO A 171 12.49 23.73 -4.78
C PRO A 171 11.80 22.39 -4.48
N THR A 172 12.39 21.54 -3.63
CA THR A 172 11.83 20.24 -3.23
C THR A 172 11.00 20.40 -1.95
N LEU A 173 9.70 20.14 -2.05
CA LEU A 173 8.79 20.18 -0.92
C LEU A 173 9.06 19.04 0.08
N PRO A 174 8.76 19.23 1.37
CA PRO A 174 8.92 18.17 2.35
C PRO A 174 8.01 16.98 2.03
N VAL A 175 8.55 15.77 2.16
CA VAL A 175 7.76 14.53 2.08
C VAL A 175 6.77 14.51 3.24
N GLN A 176 5.49 14.37 2.92
CA GLN A 176 4.39 14.33 3.89
C GLN A 176 3.91 12.90 4.16
N ALA A 177 4.08 12.00 3.20
CA ALA A 177 3.81 10.58 3.37
C ALA A 177 4.63 9.75 2.39
N GLU A 178 4.74 8.49 2.75
CA GLU A 178 5.34 7.47 1.92
C GLU A 178 4.38 6.29 1.82
N ALA A 179 4.28 5.73 0.63
CA ALA A 179 3.55 4.50 0.39
C ALA A 179 4.42 3.51 -0.39
N ARG A 180 4.06 2.24 -0.33
CA ARG A 180 4.68 1.19 -1.15
C ARG A 180 3.61 0.23 -1.63
N ILE A 181 3.65 -0.10 -2.91
CA ILE A 181 2.81 -1.11 -3.52
C ILE A 181 3.75 -2.21 -4.03
N ALA A 182 3.56 -3.44 -3.57
CA ALA A 182 4.39 -4.57 -3.99
C ALA A 182 3.56 -5.83 -4.21
N GLY A 183 4.12 -6.80 -4.93
CA GLY A 183 3.51 -8.10 -5.18
C GLY A 183 3.72 -8.55 -6.63
N THR A 184 3.12 -9.66 -7.01
CA THR A 184 3.10 -10.12 -8.41
C THR A 184 1.72 -9.89 -8.99
N LEU A 185 1.66 -9.27 -10.17
CA LEU A 185 0.45 -9.02 -10.93
C LEU A 185 0.39 -9.93 -12.15
N ASP A 186 -0.72 -10.64 -12.27
CA ASP A 186 -1.04 -11.53 -13.35
C ASP A 186 -2.17 -10.95 -14.20
N ARG A 187 -1.95 -10.93 -15.51
CA ARG A 187 -2.99 -10.58 -16.48
C ARG A 187 -2.75 -11.30 -17.80
N ALA A 188 -3.76 -12.03 -18.28
CA ALA A 188 -3.71 -12.74 -19.55
C ALA A 188 -2.40 -13.52 -19.71
N GLY A 189 -2.14 -14.44 -18.77
CA GLY A 189 -0.99 -15.34 -18.76
C GLY A 189 0.38 -14.72 -18.45
N ALA A 190 0.48 -13.38 -18.40
CA ALA A 190 1.71 -12.67 -18.07
C ALA A 190 1.77 -12.31 -16.58
N SER A 191 2.86 -12.70 -15.94
CA SER A 191 3.18 -12.40 -14.53
C SER A 191 4.25 -11.33 -14.44
N LEU A 192 4.00 -10.28 -13.67
CA LEU A 192 4.92 -9.17 -13.45
C LEU A 192 5.03 -8.87 -11.96
N GLY A 193 6.23 -9.03 -11.39
CA GLY A 193 6.50 -8.54 -10.04
C GLY A 193 6.63 -7.02 -10.05
N ILE A 194 6.09 -6.36 -9.03
CA ILE A 194 6.17 -4.92 -8.84
C ILE A 194 6.69 -4.59 -7.44
N ASP A 195 7.52 -3.56 -7.34
CA ASP A 195 7.84 -2.87 -6.09
C ASP A 195 7.87 -1.37 -6.38
N ILE A 196 6.86 -0.64 -5.90
CA ILE A 196 6.61 0.75 -6.26
C ILE A 196 6.61 1.59 -4.98
N PRO A 197 7.76 2.18 -4.60
CA PRO A 197 7.82 3.19 -3.55
C PRO A 197 7.28 4.52 -4.08
N LEU A 198 6.42 5.15 -3.27
CA LEU A 198 5.72 6.38 -3.57
C LEU A 198 6.03 7.41 -2.48
N PHE A 199 6.44 8.61 -2.88
CA PHE A 199 6.74 9.72 -1.97
C PHE A 199 5.81 10.87 -2.29
N VAL A 200 4.97 11.21 -1.33
CA VAL A 200 4.04 12.33 -1.44
C VAL A 200 4.73 13.58 -0.95
N THR A 201 4.86 14.59 -1.81
CA THR A 201 5.35 15.91 -1.43
C THR A 201 4.26 16.95 -1.66
N ALA A 202 4.05 17.84 -0.70
CA ALA A 202 3.06 18.90 -0.81
C ALA A 202 3.36 20.04 0.18
N ARG A 203 2.86 21.24 -0.11
CA ARG A 203 2.94 22.40 0.81
C ARG A 203 1.90 22.30 1.92
N ALA A 204 0.75 21.69 1.61
CA ALA A 204 -0.35 21.50 2.55
C ALA A 204 -0.37 20.06 3.09
N ARG A 205 -1.08 19.87 4.21
CA ARG A 205 -1.35 18.55 4.78
C ARG A 205 -2.03 17.66 3.75
N ILE A 206 -1.77 16.35 3.82
CA ILE A 206 -2.35 15.32 2.93
C ILE A 206 -3.88 15.31 2.90
N GLY A 207 -4.52 15.70 3.99
CA GLY A 207 -5.98 15.86 4.05
C GLY A 207 -6.54 17.02 3.21
N SER A 208 -5.70 17.89 2.64
CA SER A 208 -6.10 19.03 1.82
C SER A 208 -5.68 18.81 0.36
N LEU A 209 -6.53 18.14 -0.43
CA LEU A 209 -6.27 17.97 -1.87
C LEU A 209 -6.20 19.30 -2.62
N ASP A 210 -6.94 20.31 -2.18
CA ASP A 210 -6.88 21.64 -2.79
C ASP A 210 -5.47 22.24 -2.59
N GLY A 211 -4.86 22.08 -1.41
CA GLY A 211 -3.46 22.48 -1.19
C GLY A 211 -2.41 21.57 -1.83
N TRP A 212 -2.79 20.34 -2.23
CA TRP A 212 -1.96 19.51 -3.11
C TRP A 212 -2.00 19.97 -4.56
N ARG A 213 -3.10 20.56 -5.04
CA ARG A 213 -3.16 21.08 -6.40
C ARG A 213 -2.22 22.27 -6.60
N ASP A 214 -1.89 22.98 -5.52
CA ASP A 214 -0.96 24.10 -5.50
C ASP A 214 0.51 23.65 -5.35
N GLY A 215 0.90 22.62 -6.13
CA GLY A 215 2.28 22.17 -6.27
C GLY A 215 2.66 20.88 -5.53
N GLY A 216 1.69 20.07 -5.12
CA GLY A 216 1.95 18.73 -4.60
C GLY A 216 2.21 17.70 -5.71
N THR A 217 3.09 16.75 -5.43
CA THR A 217 3.46 15.67 -6.36
C THR A 217 3.52 14.32 -5.65
N ILE A 218 3.37 13.25 -6.43
CA ILE A 218 3.70 11.89 -6.02
C ILE A 218 4.93 11.50 -6.83
N GLU A 219 6.06 11.32 -6.16
CA GLU A 219 7.30 10.85 -6.77
C GLU A 219 7.38 9.32 -6.63
N VAL A 220 7.59 8.64 -7.74
CA VAL A 220 8.01 7.25 -7.85
C VAL A 220 9.52 7.26 -7.99
N LYS A 221 10.25 6.69 -7.02
CA LYS A 221 11.72 6.69 -7.03
C LYS A 221 12.27 5.29 -6.85
N GLY A 222 12.90 4.75 -7.90
CA GLY A 222 13.46 3.41 -7.90
C GLY A 222 12.39 2.32 -7.83
N ALA A 223 11.26 2.50 -8.52
CA ALA A 223 10.29 1.42 -8.66
C ALA A 223 10.87 0.33 -9.56
N GLN A 224 10.59 -0.93 -9.23
CA GLN A 224 11.10 -2.08 -9.96
C GLN A 224 9.97 -2.88 -10.59
N LEU A 225 10.17 -3.23 -11.85
CA LEU A 225 9.44 -4.28 -12.54
C LEU A 225 10.30 -5.53 -12.54
N LEU A 226 9.72 -6.67 -12.16
CA LEU A 226 10.43 -7.94 -12.02
C LEU A 226 9.84 -9.01 -12.96
N ALA A 227 10.72 -9.72 -13.65
CA ALA A 227 10.38 -10.93 -14.38
C ALA A 227 10.94 -12.14 -13.62
N GLU A 228 10.07 -13.06 -13.18
CA GLU A 228 10.48 -14.26 -12.42
C GLU A 228 11.37 -13.91 -11.20
N GLY A 229 11.01 -12.82 -10.49
CA GLY A 229 11.75 -12.34 -9.31
C GLY A 229 13.08 -11.64 -9.62
N LYS A 230 13.46 -11.46 -10.89
CA LYS A 230 14.67 -10.74 -11.30
C LYS A 230 14.33 -9.36 -11.85
N PRO A 231 15.16 -8.33 -11.59
CA PRO A 231 14.96 -7.00 -12.16
C PRO A 231 14.83 -7.03 -13.68
N LEU A 232 13.75 -6.44 -14.18
CA LEU A 232 13.45 -6.26 -15.61
C LEU A 232 13.58 -4.78 -15.99
N ALA A 233 13.04 -3.87 -15.18
CA ALA A 233 13.14 -2.43 -15.41
C ALA A 233 13.10 -1.64 -14.11
N ASP A 234 13.78 -0.50 -14.11
CA ASP A 234 13.65 0.54 -13.09
C ASP A 234 12.77 1.67 -13.63
N VAL A 235 11.89 2.21 -12.79
CA VAL A 235 10.96 3.29 -13.15
C VAL A 235 11.10 4.43 -12.14
N ASP A 236 11.35 5.62 -12.66
CA ASP A 236 11.30 6.88 -11.94
C ASP A 236 10.25 7.76 -12.60
N ALA A 237 9.31 8.30 -11.83
CA ALA A 237 8.22 9.11 -12.38
C ALA A 237 7.68 10.11 -11.37
N THR A 238 7.16 11.21 -11.87
CA THR A 238 6.44 12.22 -11.10
C THR A 238 4.99 12.24 -11.58
N LEU A 239 4.06 12.14 -10.63
CA LEU A 239 2.64 12.35 -10.85
C LEU A 239 2.25 13.69 -10.26
N ALA A 240 1.60 14.54 -11.06
CA ALA A 240 1.15 15.86 -10.63
C ALA A 240 -0.33 16.07 -10.97
N PRO A 241 -1.15 16.58 -10.03
CA PRO A 241 -2.53 16.93 -10.32
C PRO A 241 -2.59 18.15 -11.24
N LEU A 242 -3.44 18.08 -12.27
CA LEU A 242 -3.74 19.18 -13.19
C LEU A 242 -4.95 20.00 -12.69
N PRO A 243 -5.12 21.27 -13.14
CA PRO A 243 -6.22 22.13 -12.71
C PRO A 243 -7.63 21.59 -13.02
N ASP A 244 -7.77 20.68 -13.96
CA ASP A 244 -9.04 20.04 -14.32
C ASP A 244 -9.28 18.71 -13.56
N GLY A 245 -8.39 18.34 -12.63
CA GLY A 245 -8.49 17.09 -11.86
C GLY A 245 -7.90 15.87 -12.57
N ARG A 246 -7.32 16.02 -13.76
CA ARG A 246 -6.48 14.96 -14.34
C ARG A 246 -5.17 14.82 -13.59
N VAL A 247 -4.49 13.71 -13.79
CA VAL A 247 -3.14 13.48 -13.25
C VAL A 247 -2.19 13.37 -14.43
N ALA A 248 -1.22 14.29 -14.50
CA ALA A 248 -0.11 14.22 -15.44
C ALA A 248 0.98 13.30 -14.88
N VAL A 249 1.61 12.54 -15.77
CA VAL A 249 2.73 11.65 -15.46
C VAL A 249 3.89 12.02 -16.37
N SER A 250 5.08 12.16 -15.78
CA SER A 250 6.33 12.31 -16.50
C SER A 250 7.42 11.51 -15.81
N GLY A 251 8.23 10.78 -16.56
CA GLY A 251 9.24 9.91 -15.97
C GLY A 251 10.10 9.21 -17.00
N THR A 252 10.89 8.26 -16.50
CA THR A 252 11.80 7.43 -17.26
C THR A 252 11.70 5.98 -16.84
N ILE A 253 11.81 5.09 -17.81
CA ILE A 253 11.92 3.65 -17.62
C ILE A 253 13.30 3.22 -18.11
N ARG A 254 14.06 2.49 -17.31
CA ARG A 254 15.39 2.00 -17.65
C ARG A 254 15.39 0.49 -17.69
N SER A 255 15.81 -0.11 -18.79
CA SER A 255 15.84 -1.58 -18.93
C SER A 255 16.92 -2.05 -19.89
N GLU A 256 17.47 -3.24 -19.62
CA GLU A 256 18.28 -3.99 -20.59
C GLU A 256 17.40 -4.68 -21.66
N CYS A 257 16.09 -4.73 -21.47
CA CYS A 257 15.09 -5.29 -22.39
C CYS A 257 14.02 -4.25 -22.73
N PRO A 258 14.39 -3.09 -23.31
CA PRO A 258 13.48 -1.98 -23.52
C PRO A 258 12.26 -2.33 -24.38
N PHE A 259 12.41 -3.10 -25.46
CA PHE A 259 11.28 -3.42 -26.33
C PHE A 259 10.32 -4.41 -25.67
N THR A 260 10.84 -5.35 -24.88
CA THR A 260 10.05 -6.27 -24.05
C THR A 260 9.24 -5.50 -23.01
N VAL A 261 9.87 -4.55 -22.31
CA VAL A 261 9.21 -3.71 -21.30
C VAL A 261 8.18 -2.78 -21.92
N LYS A 262 8.50 -2.13 -23.04
CA LYS A 262 7.55 -1.28 -23.77
C LYS A 262 6.32 -2.08 -24.19
N ALA A 263 6.52 -3.24 -24.82
CA ALA A 263 5.42 -4.10 -25.22
C ALA A 263 4.56 -4.55 -24.03
N LEU A 264 5.18 -4.88 -22.89
CA LEU A 264 4.47 -5.24 -21.66
C LEU A 264 3.57 -4.10 -21.16
N LEU A 265 4.09 -2.88 -21.09
CA LEU A 265 3.36 -1.71 -20.62
C LEU A 265 2.25 -1.27 -21.59
N GLU A 266 2.45 -1.50 -22.89
CA GLU A 266 1.46 -1.22 -23.94
C GLU A 266 0.44 -2.36 -24.13
N GLY A 267 0.60 -3.50 -23.43
CA GLY A 267 -0.25 -4.68 -23.61
C GLY A 267 -0.05 -5.38 -24.97
N ALA A 268 1.10 -5.18 -25.61
CA ALA A 268 1.49 -5.80 -26.88
C ALA A 268 2.29 -7.10 -26.67
N ALA A 269 2.55 -7.84 -27.76
CA ALA A 269 3.46 -8.99 -27.70
C ALA A 269 4.89 -8.48 -27.54
N PRO A 270 5.69 -9.01 -26.59
CA PRO A 270 7.12 -8.78 -26.64
C PRO A 270 7.67 -9.43 -27.92
N ALA A 271 8.45 -8.66 -28.67
CA ALA A 271 9.26 -9.23 -29.75
C ALA A 271 10.38 -10.08 -29.16
N THR A 272 10.95 -11.00 -29.95
CA THR A 272 12.20 -11.66 -29.57
C THR A 272 13.32 -10.61 -29.52
N GLU A 273 13.74 -10.25 -28.31
CA GLU A 273 14.74 -9.24 -28.02
C GLU A 273 15.95 -9.89 -27.32
N TYR A 274 17.15 -9.47 -27.70
CA TYR A 274 18.36 -9.75 -26.94
C TYR A 274 18.61 -8.63 -25.94
N ARG A 275 19.13 -8.99 -24.76
CA ARG A 275 19.54 -8.00 -23.76
C ARG A 275 20.50 -6.97 -24.35
N ALA A 276 20.22 -5.71 -24.09
CA ALA A 276 21.13 -4.61 -24.37
C ALA A 276 22.28 -4.63 -23.37
N ARG A 277 23.51 -4.44 -23.85
CA ARG A 277 24.74 -4.39 -23.03
C ARG A 277 24.69 -3.37 -21.87
N ARG A 278 23.86 -2.34 -22.00
CA ARG A 278 23.63 -1.32 -20.98
C ARG A 278 22.14 -1.00 -20.96
N PRO A 279 21.57 -0.69 -19.79
CA PRO A 279 20.19 -0.24 -19.69
C PRO A 279 19.93 0.94 -20.62
N ARG A 280 18.86 0.84 -21.40
CA ARG A 280 18.33 1.91 -22.25
C ARG A 280 17.23 2.64 -21.52
N THR A 281 17.18 3.94 -21.71
CA THR A 281 16.14 4.81 -21.14
C THR A 281 15.02 4.98 -22.15
N MET A 282 13.78 4.88 -21.69
CA MET A 282 12.57 5.24 -22.41
C MET A 282 11.85 6.32 -21.59
N THR A 283 11.20 7.27 -22.26
CA THR A 283 10.38 8.26 -21.58
C THR A 283 9.01 7.69 -21.24
N LEU A 284 8.45 8.10 -20.11
CA LEU A 284 7.06 7.84 -19.73
C LEU A 284 6.35 9.19 -19.64
N THR A 285 5.32 9.42 -20.45
CA THR A 285 4.58 10.68 -20.44
C THR A 285 3.10 10.45 -20.71
N GLY A 286 2.24 11.24 -20.08
CA GLY A 286 0.81 11.24 -20.42
C GLY A 286 -0.05 11.83 -19.32
N ASP A 287 -1.35 11.60 -19.42
CA ASP A 287 -2.31 11.98 -18.39
C ASP A 287 -3.44 10.98 -18.24
N SER A 288 -4.12 11.04 -17.10
CA SER A 288 -5.20 10.12 -16.73
C SER A 288 -6.39 10.06 -17.70
N ALA A 289 -6.54 11.01 -18.63
CA ALA A 289 -7.61 11.00 -19.63
C ALA A 289 -7.13 10.46 -20.99
N ALA A 290 -5.95 10.85 -21.45
CA ALA A 290 -5.38 10.39 -22.73
C ALA A 290 -4.68 9.03 -22.63
N GLY A 291 -4.37 8.58 -21.41
CA GLY A 291 -3.50 7.44 -21.17
C GLY A 291 -2.02 7.84 -21.12
N PHE A 292 -1.16 6.84 -20.97
CA PHE A 292 0.29 7.02 -20.86
C PHE A 292 0.98 6.40 -22.08
N ALA A 293 1.98 7.11 -22.58
CA ALA A 293 2.82 6.67 -23.69
C ALA A 293 4.23 6.37 -23.17
N VAL A 294 4.80 5.29 -23.70
CA VAL A 294 6.21 4.94 -23.51
C VAL A 294 6.96 5.30 -24.79
N GLY A 295 7.95 6.18 -24.67
CA GLY A 295 8.79 6.60 -25.79
C GLY A 295 9.67 5.47 -26.31
N ASP A 296 10.27 5.69 -27.48
CA ASP A 296 11.25 4.75 -28.02
C ASP A 296 12.55 4.77 -27.18
N PRO A 297 13.25 3.63 -27.08
CA PRO A 297 14.48 3.56 -26.31
C PRO A 297 15.58 4.44 -26.90
N GLU A 298 16.28 5.16 -26.02
CA GLU A 298 17.35 6.06 -26.42
C GLU A 298 18.55 5.32 -27.04
N GLY A 299 18.96 5.79 -28.23
CA GLY A 299 20.13 5.35 -28.98
C GLY A 299 19.86 4.15 -29.89
N ALA A 300 20.55 4.12 -31.04
CA ALA A 300 20.39 3.05 -32.01
C ALA A 300 20.71 1.67 -31.42
N SER A 301 19.94 0.66 -31.81
CA SER A 301 20.28 -0.75 -31.62
C SER A 301 21.63 -1.02 -32.30
N GLY A 302 22.71 -1.02 -31.53
CA GLY A 302 23.97 -1.57 -32.02
C GLY A 302 23.69 -3.01 -32.42
N GLY A 303 24.02 -3.37 -33.67
CA GLY A 303 23.74 -4.69 -34.23
C GLY A 303 24.28 -5.84 -33.37
N PRO A 304 23.91 -7.09 -33.69
CA PRO A 304 24.28 -8.26 -32.89
C PRO A 304 25.80 -8.34 -32.70
N VAL A 305 26.23 -8.38 -31.44
CA VAL A 305 27.65 -8.50 -31.06
C VAL A 305 27.95 -9.95 -30.66
N ARG A 306 29.13 -10.47 -31.03
CA ARG A 306 29.62 -11.79 -30.60
C ARG A 306 29.79 -11.78 -29.06
N SER A 307 29.30 -12.85 -28.40
CA SER A 307 29.10 -13.04 -26.94
C SER A 307 27.75 -12.54 -26.40
N GLN A 308 26.65 -13.12 -26.89
CA GLN A 308 25.28 -12.76 -26.51
C GLN A 308 25.00 -13.11 -25.04
N GLU A 309 24.61 -12.11 -24.25
CA GLU A 309 23.89 -12.32 -23.00
C GLU A 309 22.59 -13.12 -23.28
N PRO A 310 22.05 -13.84 -22.28
CA PRO A 310 20.81 -14.61 -22.47
C PRO A 310 19.68 -13.71 -23.01
N PRO A 311 18.74 -14.26 -23.79
CA PRO A 311 17.63 -13.49 -24.33
C PRO A 311 16.82 -12.81 -23.22
N CYS A 312 16.09 -11.76 -23.59
CA CYS A 312 15.14 -11.13 -22.70
C CYS A 312 14.09 -12.16 -22.24
N PRO A 313 13.62 -12.07 -20.98
CA PRO A 313 12.67 -13.03 -20.44
C PRO A 313 11.38 -13.01 -21.26
N VAL A 314 10.89 -14.20 -21.60
CA VAL A 314 9.60 -14.36 -22.29
C VAL A 314 8.51 -14.42 -21.23
N LEU A 315 7.89 -13.28 -20.95
CA LEU A 315 6.67 -13.22 -20.16
C LEU A 315 5.55 -13.87 -21.01
N ARG A 316 5.10 -15.07 -20.61
CA ARG A 316 4.08 -15.82 -21.38
C ARG A 316 2.76 -15.03 -21.45
N ARG A 317 1.94 -15.33 -22.45
CA ARG A 317 0.59 -14.78 -22.68
C ARG A 317 -0.48 -15.80 -22.32
#